data_AF-A0A2V7W473-F1
#
_entry.id   AF-A0A2V7W473-F1
#
_cell.length_a   1.000
_cell.length_b   1.000
_cell.length_c   1.000
_cell.angle_alpha   90.00
_cell.angle_beta   90.00
_cell.angle_gamma   90.00
#
_symmetry.space_group_name_H-M   'P 1'
#
loop_
_entity.id
_entity.type
_entity.pdbx_description
1 polymer ?
#
loop_
_entity_poly.entity_id
_entity_poly.type
_entity_poly.pdbx_seq_one_letter_code
_entity_poly.pdbx_strand_id
1 'polypeptide(L)'
;MTRVITIFLFSLGFLALSVRELVARGGVSRPRTVISHSGLAPERAEAGLLLLQYASRTLPQYARVALVKPRGRWDDAGMLAVAHGQLPRQHAVPAGDMPDFIIAIDAPLEDPHFEKIYEAPAGSIWKRVR
;
A
#
# COMPACT_ATOMS: atom_id res chain seq x y z
N MET A 1 -5.01 -7.99 -51.59
CA MET A 1 -6.09 -8.41 -50.66
C MET A 1 -5.55 -9.10 -49.41
N THR A 2 -4.68 -10.10 -49.53
CA THR A 2 -4.09 -10.86 -48.41
C THR A 2 -3.37 -10.01 -47.36
N ARG A 3 -2.56 -9.01 -47.76
CA ARG A 3 -1.86 -8.12 -46.81
C ARG A 3 -2.79 -7.32 -45.89
N VAL A 4 -3.92 -6.84 -46.41
CA VAL A 4 -4.91 -6.06 -45.64
C VAL A 4 -5.56 -6.95 -44.57
N ILE A 5 -5.88 -8.19 -44.93
CA ILE A 5 -6.46 -9.17 -44.00
C ILE A 5 -5.48 -9.48 -42.86
N THR A 6 -4.19 -9.67 -43.17
CA THR A 6 -3.16 -9.94 -42.16
C THR A 6 -3.00 -8.78 -41.18
N ILE A 7 -3.01 -7.53 -41.66
CA ILE A 7 -2.91 -6.34 -40.81
C ILE A 7 -4.12 -6.24 -39.88
N PHE A 8 -5.33 -6.51 -40.40
CA PHE A 8 -6.55 -6.52 -39.59
C PHE A 8 -6.51 -7.59 -38.50
N LEU A 9 -6.08 -8.81 -38.83
CA LEU A 9 -5.95 -9.90 -37.86
C LEU A 9 -4.91 -9.61 -36.77
N PHE A 10 -3.76 -9.03 -37.14
CA PHE A 10 -2.75 -8.60 -36.16
C PHE A 10 -3.28 -7.49 -35.25
N SER A 11 -3.97 -6.50 -35.80
CA SER A 11 -4.56 -5.40 -35.03
C SER A 11 -5.62 -5.91 -34.06
N LEU A 12 -6.43 -6.87 -34.50
CA LEU A 12 -7.45 -7.52 -33.67
C LEU A 12 -6.83 -8.33 -32.54
N GLY A 13 -5.77 -9.09 -32.83
CA GLY A 13 -5.02 -9.85 -31.83
C GLY A 13 -4.35 -8.95 -30.79
N PHE A 14 -3.73 -7.86 -31.24
CA PHE A 14 -3.11 -6.87 -30.36
C PHE A 14 -4.14 -6.17 -29.47
N LEU A 15 -5.32 -5.83 -30.03
CA LEU A 15 -6.43 -5.27 -29.27
C LEU A 15 -6.94 -6.25 -28.21
N ALA A 16 -7.13 -7.53 -28.56
CA ALA A 16 -7.57 -8.55 -27.63
C ALA A 16 -6.57 -8.75 -26.47
N LEU A 17 -5.27 -8.76 -26.77
CA LEU A 17 -4.21 -8.85 -25.76
C LEU A 17 -4.19 -7.61 -24.86
N SER A 18 -4.35 -6.41 -25.44
CA SER A 18 -4.38 -5.15 -24.68
C SER A 18 -5.60 -5.07 -23.76
N VAL A 19 -6.77 -5.51 -24.22
CA VAL A 19 -7.99 -5.58 -23.41
C VAL A 19 -7.84 -6.64 -22.32
N ARG A 20 -7.29 -7.82 -22.63
CA ARG A 20 -7.02 -8.86 -21.62
C ARG A 20 -6.07 -8.36 -20.55
N GLU A 21 -5.02 -7.65 -20.92
CA GLU A 21 -4.07 -7.06 -19.98
C GLU A 21 -4.72 -5.94 -19.15
N LEU A 22 -5.54 -5.10 -19.79
CA LEU A 22 -6.31 -4.07 -19.09
C LEU A 22 -7.27 -4.71 -18.06
N VAL A 23 -7.96 -5.79 -18.42
CA VAL A 23 -8.86 -6.53 -17.53
C VAL A 23 -8.08 -7.26 -16.43
N ALA A 24 -6.95 -7.90 -16.76
CA ALA A 24 -6.07 -8.55 -15.79
C ALA A 24 -5.51 -7.55 -14.76
N ARG A 25 -5.31 -6.30 -15.17
CA ARG A 25 -4.93 -5.17 -14.29
C ARG A 25 -6.12 -4.46 -13.64
N GLY A 26 -7.35 -4.94 -13.81
CA GLY A 26 -8.55 -4.41 -13.13
C GLY A 26 -9.32 -3.30 -13.87
N GLY A 27 -9.20 -3.21 -15.20
CA GLY A 27 -9.88 -2.22 -16.04
C GLY A 27 -9.14 -0.87 -16.15
N VAL A 28 -9.80 0.14 -16.73
CA VAL A 28 -9.40 1.55 -16.65
C VAL A 28 -9.53 1.98 -15.19
N SER A 29 -8.60 1.52 -14.38
CA SER A 29 -8.49 1.91 -13.00
C SER A 29 -8.10 3.38 -13.02
N ARG A 30 -9.09 4.25 -12.72
CA ARG A 30 -8.83 5.49 -12.00
C ARG A 30 -7.70 5.21 -11.01
N PRO A 31 -6.74 6.14 -10.79
CA PRO A 31 -5.72 5.97 -9.76
C PRO A 31 -6.42 5.78 -8.41
N ARG A 32 -6.75 4.52 -8.11
CA ARG A 32 -7.40 4.04 -6.91
C ARG A 32 -6.23 3.82 -6.00
N THR A 33 -5.96 4.81 -5.17
CA THR A 33 -5.16 4.61 -3.97
C THR A 33 -5.70 3.35 -3.30
N VAL A 34 -4.79 2.43 -2.97
CA VAL A 34 -5.10 1.08 -2.44
C VAL A 34 -6.04 1.14 -1.23
N ILE A 35 -6.11 2.29 -0.55
CA ILE A 35 -7.01 2.60 0.55
C ILE A 35 -8.50 2.61 0.16
N SER A 36 -8.86 2.77 -1.12
CA SER A 36 -10.26 2.63 -1.57
C SER A 36 -10.82 1.20 -1.42
N HIS A 37 -9.98 0.19 -1.20
CA HIS A 37 -10.36 -1.18 -0.84
C HIS A 37 -10.25 -1.48 0.67
N SER A 38 -9.98 -0.48 1.50
CA SER A 38 -9.73 -0.66 2.94
C SER A 38 -10.95 -0.83 3.82
N GLY A 39 -12.15 -0.57 3.30
CA GLY A 39 -13.37 -0.47 4.13
C GLY A 39 -13.31 0.67 5.16
N LEU A 40 -12.32 1.57 5.06
CA LEU A 40 -12.26 2.77 5.87
C LEU A 40 -13.30 3.77 5.37
N ALA A 41 -14.00 4.42 6.30
CA ALA A 41 -14.75 5.64 5.98
C ALA A 41 -13.83 6.64 5.26
N PRO A 42 -14.31 7.41 4.27
CA PRO A 42 -13.47 8.31 3.46
C PRO A 42 -12.56 9.22 4.30
N GLU A 43 -13.06 9.73 5.41
CA GLU A 43 -12.31 10.57 6.36
C GLU A 43 -11.13 9.83 7.01
N ARG A 44 -11.30 8.54 7.34
CA ARG A 44 -10.23 7.71 7.92
C ARG A 44 -9.19 7.30 6.88
N ALA A 45 -9.60 7.16 5.62
CA ALA A 45 -8.68 6.94 4.51
C ALA A 45 -7.73 8.12 4.31
N GLU A 46 -8.25 9.35 4.34
CA GLU A 46 -7.45 10.57 4.25
C GLU A 46 -6.51 10.73 5.44
N ALA A 47 -7.00 10.53 6.67
CA ALA A 47 -6.16 10.61 7.85
C ALA A 47 -5.06 9.53 7.87
N GLY A 48 -5.30 8.34 7.29
CA GLY A 48 -4.28 7.32 7.09
C GLY A 48 -3.18 7.72 6.10
N LEU A 49 -3.54 8.42 5.02
CA LEU A 49 -2.56 8.98 4.08
C LEU A 49 -1.70 10.05 4.73
N LEU A 50 -2.30 10.92 5.56
CA LEU A 50 -1.56 11.95 6.28
C LEU A 50 -0.58 11.33 7.28
N LEU A 51 -0.97 10.23 7.96
CA LEU A 51 -0.07 9.48 8.84
C LEU A 51 1.12 8.89 8.07
N LEU A 52 0.88 8.30 6.89
CA LEU A 52 1.94 7.75 6.04
C LEU A 52 2.86 8.82 5.47
N GLN A 53 2.29 9.96 5.06
CA GLN A 53 3.06 11.10 4.58
C GLN A 53 3.94 11.69 5.68
N TYR A 54 3.40 11.80 6.91
CA TYR A 54 4.17 12.19 8.08
C TYR A 54 5.32 11.20 8.32
N ALA A 55 5.02 9.90 8.38
CA ALA A 55 6.02 8.85 8.57
C ALA A 55 7.13 8.88 7.51
N SER A 56 6.78 9.08 6.23
CA SER A 56 7.77 9.17 5.15
C SER A 56 8.78 10.31 5.35
N ARG A 57 8.34 11.42 5.96
CA ARG A 57 9.18 12.61 6.22
C ARG A 57 9.96 12.50 7.52
N THR A 58 9.40 11.86 8.54
CA THR A 58 9.99 11.83 9.88
C THR A 58 10.85 10.62 10.15
N LEU A 59 10.56 9.47 9.53
CA LEU A 59 11.32 8.26 9.75
C LEU A 59 12.69 8.33 9.07
N PRO A 60 13.74 7.75 9.68
CA PRO A 60 15.06 7.69 9.07
C PRO A 60 15.03 7.04 7.69
N GLN A 61 15.93 7.48 6.81
CA GLN A 61 16.12 6.81 5.52
C GLN A 61 16.58 5.36 5.76
N TYR A 62 16.07 4.44 4.94
CA TYR A 62 16.33 3.00 5.02
C TYR A 62 15.88 2.30 6.30
N ALA A 63 15.13 2.99 7.17
CA ALA A 63 14.53 2.35 8.34
C ALA A 63 13.64 1.18 7.91
N ARG A 64 13.66 0.07 8.67
CA ARG A 64 12.76 -1.06 8.43
C ARG A 64 11.40 -0.73 9.02
N VAL A 65 10.36 -0.71 8.19
CA VAL A 65 9.02 -0.28 8.60
C VAL A 65 8.00 -1.36 8.27
N ALA A 66 7.23 -1.78 9.26
CA ALA A 66 6.04 -2.60 9.03
C ALA A 66 4.79 -1.72 9.09
N LEU A 67 3.88 -1.96 8.16
CA LEU A 67 2.54 -1.39 8.21
C LEU A 67 1.60 -2.45 8.77
N VAL A 68 0.85 -2.13 9.81
CA VAL A 68 -0.12 -3.06 10.43
C VAL A 68 -1.50 -2.42 10.50
N LYS A 69 -2.54 -3.22 10.28
CA LYS A 69 -3.94 -2.81 10.45
C LYS A 69 -4.60 -3.79 11.43
N PRO A 70 -4.65 -3.48 12.74
CA PRO A 70 -5.00 -4.47 13.75
C PRO A 70 -6.46 -4.98 13.68
N ARG A 71 -7.35 -4.25 12.99
CA ARG A 71 -8.78 -4.61 12.82
C ARG A 71 -9.20 -4.78 11.35
N GLY A 72 -8.23 -4.89 10.44
CA GLY A 72 -8.48 -4.82 9.00
C GLY A 72 -8.31 -6.13 8.24
N ARG A 73 -9.03 -6.24 7.11
CA ARG A 73 -8.96 -7.34 6.15
C ARG A 73 -7.91 -7.09 5.07
N TRP A 74 -6.71 -6.64 5.45
CA TRP A 74 -5.61 -6.49 4.50
C TRP A 74 -4.63 -7.63 4.73
N ASP A 75 -4.31 -8.35 3.66
CA ASP A 75 -3.26 -9.35 3.68
C ASP A 75 -1.88 -8.67 3.78
N ASP A 76 -0.89 -9.40 4.30
CA ASP A 76 0.47 -8.88 4.49
C ASP A 76 1.06 -8.33 3.17
N ALA A 77 0.70 -8.94 2.04
CA ALA A 77 1.10 -8.50 0.71
C ALA A 77 0.52 -7.13 0.32
N GLY A 78 -0.78 -6.89 0.57
CA GLY A 78 -1.40 -5.60 0.32
C GLY A 78 -0.84 -4.49 1.20
N MET A 79 -0.57 -4.79 2.48
CA MET A 79 0.07 -3.86 3.41
C MET A 79 1.48 -3.50 2.97
N LEU A 80 2.27 -4.49 2.55
CA LEU A 80 3.63 -4.31 2.05
C LEU A 80 3.66 -3.46 0.77
N ALA A 81 2.75 -3.71 -0.17
CA ALA A 81 2.64 -2.93 -1.40
C ALA A 81 2.32 -1.45 -1.14
N VAL A 82 1.43 -1.16 -0.18
CA VAL A 82 1.13 0.22 0.22
C VAL A 82 2.31 0.87 0.92
N ALA A 83 2.97 0.15 1.83
CA ALA A 83 4.15 0.65 2.51
C ALA A 83 5.25 0.99 1.50
N HIS A 84 5.53 0.13 0.51
CA HIS A 84 6.47 0.45 -0.57
C HIS A 84 6.08 1.69 -1.38
N GLY A 85 4.78 1.85 -1.70
CA GLY A 85 4.30 2.98 -2.48
C GLY A 85 4.31 4.31 -1.71
N GLN A 86 4.08 4.29 -0.39
CA GLN A 86 3.91 5.49 0.43
C GLN A 86 5.15 5.86 1.26
N LEU A 87 6.08 4.92 1.43
CA LEU A 87 7.32 5.11 2.19
C LEU A 87 8.54 4.84 1.29
N PRO A 88 8.73 5.60 0.20
CA PRO A 88 9.74 5.30 -0.82
C PRO A 88 11.20 5.40 -0.33
N ARG A 89 11.41 6.01 0.84
CA ARG A 89 12.73 6.18 1.45
C ARG A 89 13.01 5.14 2.55
N GLN A 90 12.03 4.33 2.90
CA GLN A 90 12.11 3.33 3.95
C GLN A 90 12.01 1.93 3.36
N HIS A 91 12.50 0.94 4.10
CA HIS A 91 12.41 -0.46 3.71
C HIS A 91 11.16 -1.06 4.34
N ALA A 92 10.10 -1.23 3.54
CA ALA A 92 8.92 -1.92 4.00
C ALA A 92 9.23 -3.41 4.24
N VAL A 93 8.91 -3.92 5.43
CA VAL A 93 9.11 -5.34 5.79
C VAL A 93 7.78 -5.99 6.17
N PRO A 94 7.63 -7.30 5.96
CA PRO A 94 6.48 -8.06 6.44
C PRO A 94 6.31 -7.94 7.96
N ALA A 95 5.09 -8.05 8.47
CA ALA A 95 4.83 -7.96 9.92
C ALA A 95 5.56 -9.05 10.74
N GLY A 96 5.87 -10.21 10.13
CA GLY A 96 6.66 -11.28 10.76
C GLY A 96 8.16 -10.99 10.84
N ASP A 97 8.67 -10.04 10.07
CA ASP A 97 10.06 -9.59 10.15
C ASP A 97 10.16 -8.50 11.21
N MET A 98 11.05 -8.64 12.18
CA MET A 98 11.23 -7.65 13.25
C MET A 98 11.55 -6.26 12.62
N PRO A 99 10.63 -5.26 12.67
CA PRO A 99 10.79 -3.94 12.05
C PRO A 99 11.29 -2.87 13.04
N ASP A 100 12.07 -1.89 12.59
CA ASP A 100 12.56 -0.82 13.49
C ASP A 100 11.42 0.10 13.92
N PHE A 101 10.42 0.26 13.03
CA PHE A 101 9.23 1.04 13.27
C PHE A 101 7.97 0.29 12.81
N ILE A 102 6.88 0.50 13.52
CA ILE A 102 5.55 0.02 13.14
C ILE A 102 4.64 1.23 12.92
N ILE A 103 3.94 1.24 11.79
CA ILE A 103 2.86 2.18 11.53
C ILE A 103 1.55 1.41 11.68
N ALA A 104 0.82 1.66 12.77
CA ALA A 104 -0.45 1.03 13.04
C ALA A 104 -1.59 1.92 12.54
N ILE A 105 -2.36 1.44 11.57
CA ILE A 105 -3.54 2.14 11.03
C ILE A 105 -4.82 1.55 11.64
N ASP A 106 -5.74 2.40 12.08
CA ASP A 106 -7.11 2.04 12.48
C ASP A 106 -7.23 1.04 13.64
N ALA A 107 -6.24 1.00 14.53
CA ALA A 107 -6.35 0.47 15.90
C ALA A 107 -5.05 0.70 16.68
N PRO A 108 -5.11 0.68 18.04
CA PRO A 108 -3.92 0.70 18.87
C PRO A 108 -3.08 -0.56 18.65
N LEU A 109 -1.77 -0.39 18.68
CA LEU A 109 -0.82 -1.49 18.86
C LEU A 109 -0.50 -1.56 20.35
N GLU A 110 -0.60 -2.74 20.95
CA GLU A 110 -0.16 -2.98 22.32
C GLU A 110 0.95 -4.02 22.27
N ASP A 111 2.20 -3.56 22.08
CA ASP A 111 3.38 -4.43 22.05
C ASP A 111 4.46 -3.85 22.97
N PRO A 112 4.91 -4.58 24.02
CA PRO A 112 5.93 -4.11 24.95
C PRO A 112 7.31 -3.89 24.30
N HIS A 113 7.56 -4.43 23.11
CA HIS A 113 8.81 -4.21 22.38
C HIS A 113 8.82 -2.89 21.60
N PHE A 114 7.72 -2.15 21.60
CA PHE A 114 7.57 -0.93 20.82
C PHE A 114 7.03 0.22 21.67
N GLU A 115 7.65 1.38 21.54
CA GLU A 115 7.23 2.62 22.18
C GLU A 115 6.51 3.51 21.17
N LYS A 116 5.36 4.05 21.55
CA LYS A 116 4.60 4.99 20.71
C LYS A 116 5.33 6.32 20.65
N ILE A 117 5.74 6.72 19.45
CA ILE A 117 6.44 7.99 19.19
C ILE A 117 5.55 9.04 18.55
N TYR A 118 4.40 8.64 17.99
CA TYR A 118 3.45 9.55 17.37
C TYR A 118 2.04 8.96 17.35
N GLU A 119 1.03 9.81 17.52
CA GLU A 119 -0.38 9.44 17.49
C GLU A 119 -1.16 10.42 16.61
N ALA A 120 -2.05 9.87 15.79
CA ALA A 120 -2.92 10.59 14.89
C ALA A 120 -4.33 9.98 14.91
N PRO A 121 -5.37 10.70 14.45
CA PRO A 121 -6.73 10.17 14.42
C PRO A 121 -6.90 8.85 13.66
N ALA A 122 -6.05 8.59 12.66
CA ALA A 122 -6.08 7.36 11.88
C ALA A 122 -5.18 6.24 12.41
N GLY A 123 -4.35 6.48 13.43
CA GLY A 123 -3.36 5.50 13.83
C GLY A 123 -2.18 6.06 14.60
N SER A 124 -1.11 5.28 14.70
CA SER A 124 0.05 5.63 15.51
C SER A 124 1.34 5.08 14.89
N ILE A 125 2.46 5.74 15.21
CA ILE A 125 3.79 5.28 14.83
C ILE A 125 4.50 4.83 16.11
N TRP A 126 5.10 3.67 16.02
CA TRP A 126 5.79 3.02 17.11
C TRP A 126 7.24 2.74 16.70
N LYS A 127 8.15 2.89 17.65
CA LYS A 127 9.59 2.65 17.49
C LYS A 127 9.98 1.49 18.38
N ARG A 128 10.82 0.59 17.89
CA ARG A 128 11.30 -0.52 18.71
C ARG A 128 12.14 -0.04 19.89
N VAL A 129 11.84 -0.57 21.07
CA VAL A 129 12.65 -0.43 22.28
C VAL A 129 13.82 -1.43 22.17
N ARG A 130 15.05 -0.97 22.39
CA ARG A 130 16.24 -1.82 22.41
C ARG A 130 16.48 -2.40 23.79
#